data_AF-A0A2H9T5K2-F1
#
_entry.id   AF-A0A2H9T5K2-F1
#
_cell.length_a   1.000
_cell.length_b   1.000
_cell.length_c   1.000
_cell.angle_alpha   90.00
_cell.angle_beta   90.00
_cell.angle_gamma   90.00
#
_symmetry.space_group_name_H-M   'P 1'
#
loop_
_entity.id
_entity.type
_entity.pdbx_description
1 polymer ?
#
loop_
_entity_poly.entity_id
_entity_poly.type
_entity_poly.pdbx_seq_one_letter_code
_entity_poly.pdbx_strand_id
1 'polypeptide(L)'
;MLSSDTGFNPGDEVSGATVKEWIKTKAIKVDPDVQPAPAHTVTDNPVVRISVFSGEEKDTYDVWQYEVGSLLVKHGEEVVATALRRSLKGRASKVVMNVGPNASVREIVAKMDSIFGAVEKGENLLAKFFSARQKEGEDVSTWSCRLEDIMNKAVQQGDVPDRNAEGMLRTMFWSGLRREIKDVTGQKYDTVRPFDELRIAVHQVERDLMQREEETTPGKVADKVKPVVHMAAAERDEGTYPAIDNRYGRYEENPTKVYSKAEWR
;
A
#
# COMPACT_ATOMS: atom_id res chain seq x y z
N MET A 1 6.22 28.96 -58.37
CA MET A 1 7.00 29.96 -57.60
C MET A 1 7.14 29.42 -56.19
N LEU A 2 8.37 29.05 -55.83
CA LEU A 2 8.74 28.49 -54.53
C LEU A 2 8.70 29.61 -53.48
N SER A 3 7.84 29.49 -52.46
CA SER A 3 7.93 30.32 -51.24
C SER A 3 8.78 29.59 -50.22
N SER A 4 9.90 30.21 -49.88
CA SER A 4 10.88 29.76 -48.90
C SER A 4 10.32 29.90 -47.48
N ASP A 5 10.05 28.75 -46.87
CA ASP A 5 9.75 28.63 -45.45
C ASP A 5 11.07 28.80 -44.67
N THR A 6 11.19 29.89 -43.93
CA THR A 6 12.41 30.20 -43.16
C THR A 6 12.32 29.48 -41.82
N GLY A 7 12.93 28.29 -41.76
CA GLY A 7 13.10 27.52 -40.54
C GLY A 7 13.92 28.28 -39.48
N PHE A 8 13.44 28.23 -38.24
CA PHE A 8 14.10 28.76 -37.05
C PHE A 8 15.34 27.91 -36.72
N ASN A 9 16.51 28.55 -36.65
CA ASN A 9 17.80 27.90 -36.41
C ASN A 9 18.09 27.86 -34.89
N PRO A 10 18.35 26.70 -34.26
CA PRO A 10 18.50 26.59 -32.82
C PRO A 10 19.94 26.96 -32.41
N GLY A 11 20.25 28.25 -32.43
CA GLY A 11 21.55 28.78 -32.01
C GLY A 11 21.52 30.19 -31.44
N ASP A 12 20.40 30.90 -31.52
CA ASP A 12 20.32 32.27 -31.06
C ASP A 12 19.82 32.37 -29.61
N GLU A 13 20.51 33.18 -28.82
CA GLU A 13 20.22 33.47 -27.42
C GLU A 13 18.92 34.29 -27.31
N VAL A 14 17.79 33.61 -27.09
CA VAL A 14 16.47 34.25 -27.13
C VAL A 14 16.15 34.91 -25.77
N SER A 15 16.22 36.24 -25.72
CA SER A 15 15.69 37.05 -24.62
C SER A 15 14.20 36.78 -24.38
N GLY A 16 13.78 36.74 -23.11
CA GLY A 16 12.40 36.48 -22.68
C GLY A 16 11.35 37.47 -23.21
N ALA A 17 11.75 38.55 -23.87
CA ALA A 17 10.87 39.45 -24.61
C ALA A 17 10.28 38.79 -25.88
N THR A 18 11.08 38.00 -26.61
CA THR A 18 10.71 37.45 -27.92
C THR A 18 9.59 36.39 -27.82
N VAL A 19 9.55 35.63 -26.72
CA VAL A 19 8.50 34.62 -26.47
C VAL A 19 7.15 35.27 -26.17
N LYS A 20 7.15 36.41 -25.44
CA LYS A 20 5.93 37.15 -25.12
C LYS A 20 5.34 37.82 -26.37
N GLU A 21 6.20 38.30 -27.27
CA GLU A 21 5.80 38.86 -28.57
C GLU A 21 5.14 37.79 -29.45
N TRP A 22 5.68 36.56 -29.48
CA TRP A 22 5.16 35.43 -30.26
C TRP A 22 3.79 34.94 -29.76
N ILE A 23 3.58 34.93 -28.44
CA ILE A 23 2.29 34.57 -27.84
C ILE A 23 1.23 35.64 -28.15
N LYS A 24 1.61 36.93 -28.16
CA LYS A 24 0.69 38.02 -28.53
C LYS A 24 0.29 37.99 -30.00
N THR A 25 1.20 37.62 -30.90
CA THR A 25 0.93 37.63 -32.36
C THR A 25 0.06 36.45 -32.83
N LYS A 26 -0.10 35.39 -32.01
CA LYS A 26 -1.03 34.28 -32.28
C LYS A 26 -2.41 34.41 -31.63
N ALA A 27 -2.80 35.62 -31.19
CA ALA A 27 -4.19 35.87 -30.81
C ALA A 27 -5.10 35.62 -32.04
N ILE A 28 -5.79 34.49 -32.00
CA ILE A 28 -6.70 33.99 -33.02
C ILE A 28 -7.76 35.06 -33.26
N LYS A 29 -7.80 35.62 -34.47
CA LYS A 29 -8.98 36.35 -34.95
C LYS A 29 -10.06 35.30 -35.19
N VAL A 30 -11.07 35.28 -34.34
CA VAL A 30 -12.24 34.42 -34.50
C VAL A 30 -13.10 35.03 -35.60
N ASP A 31 -13.20 34.34 -36.73
CA ASP A 31 -14.15 34.65 -37.79
C ASP A 31 -15.58 34.43 -37.29
N PRO A 32 -16.52 35.38 -37.48
CA PRO A 32 -17.86 35.30 -36.88
C PRO A 32 -18.82 34.31 -37.56
N ASP A 33 -18.37 33.47 -38.51
CA ASP A 33 -19.25 32.61 -39.31
C ASP A 33 -18.95 31.09 -39.23
N VAL A 34 -18.24 30.63 -38.19
CA VAL A 34 -18.07 29.18 -37.96
C VAL A 34 -19.24 28.66 -37.11
N GLN A 35 -20.15 27.93 -37.76
CA GLN A 35 -21.22 27.17 -37.10
C GLN A 35 -20.65 26.28 -35.98
N PRO A 36 -21.33 26.17 -34.82
CA PRO A 36 -20.82 25.38 -33.70
C PRO A 36 -20.78 23.90 -34.09
N ALA A 37 -19.57 23.33 -34.10
CA ALA A 37 -19.36 21.90 -34.25
C ALA A 37 -20.14 21.13 -33.14
N PRO A 38 -20.67 19.94 -33.44
CA PRO A 38 -21.47 19.17 -32.49
C PRO A 38 -20.64 18.88 -31.24
N ALA A 39 -21.25 19.09 -30.07
CA ALA A 39 -20.64 18.89 -28.77
C ALA A 39 -19.96 17.52 -28.70
N HIS A 40 -18.64 17.51 -28.73
CA HIS A 40 -17.87 16.36 -28.29
C HIS A 40 -18.23 16.16 -26.82
N THR A 41 -18.93 15.07 -26.54
CA THR A 41 -19.06 14.54 -25.19
C THR A 41 -17.66 14.46 -24.61
N VAL A 42 -17.41 15.25 -23.56
CA VAL A 42 -16.21 15.12 -22.74
C VAL A 42 -16.22 13.70 -22.24
N THR A 43 -15.45 12.84 -22.88
CA THR A 43 -15.11 11.54 -22.33
C THR A 43 -14.37 11.85 -21.05
N ASP A 44 -15.02 11.57 -19.92
CA ASP A 44 -14.47 11.72 -18.58
C ASP A 44 -13.30 10.76 -18.46
N ASN A 45 -12.14 11.20 -18.93
CA ASN A 45 -10.92 10.43 -18.92
C ASN A 45 -10.46 10.45 -17.46
N PRO A 46 -10.48 9.31 -16.73
CA PRO A 46 -10.22 9.31 -15.31
C PRO A 46 -8.85 9.92 -15.06
N VAL A 47 -8.82 11.06 -14.37
CA VAL A 47 -7.59 11.78 -14.07
C VAL A 47 -6.74 10.88 -13.18
N VAL A 48 -5.70 10.29 -13.75
CA VAL A 48 -4.73 9.48 -13.03
C VAL A 48 -4.03 10.40 -12.01
N ARG A 49 -4.19 10.10 -10.73
CA ARG A 49 -3.58 10.85 -9.61
C ARG A 49 -2.59 9.97 -8.89
N ILE A 50 -1.45 10.59 -8.57
CA ILE A 50 -0.41 10.06 -7.70
C ILE A 50 -0.27 11.05 -6.54
N SER A 51 -0.09 10.53 -5.34
CA SER A 51 0.19 11.29 -4.13
C SER A 51 1.39 12.20 -4.32
N VAL A 52 1.36 13.39 -3.73
CA VAL A 52 2.45 14.34 -3.89
C VAL A 52 3.69 13.85 -3.15
N PHE A 53 4.85 13.91 -3.80
CA PHE A 53 6.15 13.58 -3.21
C PHE A 53 7.11 14.75 -3.39
N SER A 54 7.60 15.31 -2.28
CA SER A 54 8.51 16.46 -2.26
C SER A 54 9.98 16.08 -2.04
N GLY A 55 10.24 14.87 -1.55
CA GLY A 55 11.58 14.39 -1.17
C GLY A 55 12.04 14.92 0.18
N GLU A 56 11.09 15.26 1.06
CA GLU A 56 11.32 15.64 2.46
C GLU A 56 11.18 14.41 3.38
N GLU A 57 11.70 14.50 4.61
CA GLU A 57 11.72 13.38 5.57
C GLU A 57 10.31 12.86 5.95
N LYS A 58 9.29 13.72 5.84
CA LYS A 58 7.89 13.35 6.09
C LYS A 58 7.27 12.53 4.95
N ASP A 59 7.89 12.49 3.77
CA ASP A 59 7.33 11.82 2.60
C ASP A 59 7.75 10.34 2.58
N THR A 60 6.82 9.48 2.19
CA THR A 60 7.03 8.03 2.14
C THR A 60 7.32 7.60 0.69
N TYR A 61 8.60 7.48 0.33
CA TYR A 61 9.04 7.21 -1.05
C TYR A 61 8.53 5.88 -1.59
N ASP A 62 8.55 4.84 -0.77
CA ASP A 62 8.06 3.49 -1.08
C ASP A 62 6.56 3.48 -1.42
N VAL A 63 5.75 4.25 -0.70
CA VAL A 63 4.31 4.41 -1.03
C VAL A 63 4.14 5.10 -2.38
N TRP A 64 4.87 6.19 -2.62
CA TRP A 64 4.81 6.91 -3.90
C TRP A 64 5.25 6.03 -5.07
N GLN A 65 6.34 5.27 -4.90
CA GLN A 65 6.88 4.35 -5.91
C GLN A 65 5.88 3.22 -6.22
N TYR A 66 5.23 2.68 -5.20
CA TYR A 66 4.19 1.67 -5.35
C TYR A 66 3.00 2.20 -6.17
N GLU A 67 2.53 3.42 -5.89
CA GLU A 67 1.45 4.04 -6.67
C GLU A 67 1.82 4.16 -8.15
N VAL A 68 3.03 4.66 -8.46
CA VAL A 68 3.54 4.75 -9.84
C VAL A 68 3.54 3.38 -10.52
N GLY A 69 4.08 2.35 -9.87
CA GLY A 69 4.12 0.99 -10.39
C GLY A 69 2.72 0.42 -10.64
N SER A 70 1.79 0.64 -9.72
CA SER A 70 0.41 0.16 -9.84
C SER A 70 -0.33 0.79 -11.03
N LEU A 71 0.00 2.03 -11.39
CA LEU A 71 -0.60 2.73 -12.52
C LEU A 71 -0.02 2.29 -13.85
N LEU A 72 1.26 1.92 -13.92
CA LEU A 72 1.86 1.35 -15.14
C LEU A 72 1.20 0.04 -15.58
N VAL A 73 0.61 -0.71 -14.66
CA VAL A 73 -0.14 -1.93 -14.99
C VAL A 73 -1.49 -1.61 -15.64
N LYS A 74 -2.09 -0.47 -15.30
CA LYS A 74 -3.47 -0.12 -15.65
C LYS A 74 -3.59 0.90 -16.77
N HIS A 75 -2.54 1.69 -17.01
CA HIS A 75 -2.55 2.84 -17.90
C HIS A 75 -1.33 2.86 -18.81
N GLY A 76 -1.45 3.54 -19.96
CA GLY A 76 -0.34 3.76 -20.88
C GLY A 76 0.77 4.62 -20.26
N GLU A 77 2.02 4.37 -20.66
CA GLU A 77 3.20 5.01 -20.07
C GLU A 77 3.13 6.55 -20.13
N GLU A 78 2.62 7.13 -21.21
CA GLU A 78 2.52 8.58 -21.39
C GLU A 78 1.58 9.26 -20.37
N VAL A 79 0.46 8.62 -20.06
CA VAL A 79 -0.49 9.08 -19.03
C VAL A 79 0.18 9.02 -17.65
N VAL A 80 0.86 7.92 -17.35
CA VAL A 80 1.58 7.75 -16.07
C VAL A 80 2.74 8.73 -15.96
N ALA A 81 3.49 8.94 -17.04
CA ALA A 81 4.63 9.87 -17.09
C ALA A 81 4.20 11.31 -16.79
N THR A 82 3.01 11.71 -17.24
CA THR A 82 2.42 13.02 -16.96
C THR A 82 1.97 13.13 -15.50
N ALA A 83 1.25 12.12 -14.99
CA ALA A 83 0.81 12.08 -13.59
C ALA A 83 2.01 12.08 -12.62
N LEU A 84 3.04 11.29 -12.94
CA LEU A 84 4.28 11.18 -12.18
C LEU A 84 4.94 12.55 -12.05
N ARG A 85 5.21 13.24 -13.17
CA ARG A 85 5.84 14.57 -13.13
C ARG A 85 5.03 15.58 -12.32
N ARG A 86 3.69 15.52 -12.35
CA ARG A 86 2.81 16.41 -11.59
C ARG A 86 2.84 16.15 -10.09
N SER A 87 3.04 14.89 -9.70
CA SER A 87 3.13 14.45 -8.30
C SER A 87 4.39 14.96 -7.59
N LEU A 88 5.47 15.22 -8.34
CA LEU A 88 6.75 15.62 -7.77
C LEU A 88 6.81 17.12 -7.46
N LYS A 89 7.28 17.44 -6.25
CA LYS A 89 7.47 18.82 -5.75
C LYS A 89 8.86 18.99 -5.12
N GLY A 90 9.20 20.20 -4.72
CA GLY A 90 10.37 20.48 -3.88
C GLY A 90 11.68 19.91 -4.44
N ARG A 91 12.40 19.14 -3.61
CA ARG A 91 13.68 18.50 -3.95
C ARG A 91 13.49 17.45 -5.03
N ALA A 92 12.44 16.64 -4.94
CA ALA A 92 12.15 15.58 -5.90
C ALA A 92 11.91 16.12 -7.32
N SER A 93 11.21 17.25 -7.46
CA SER A 93 11.02 17.90 -8.76
C SER A 93 12.35 18.32 -9.41
N LYS A 94 13.27 18.90 -8.62
CA LYS A 94 14.61 19.29 -9.11
C LYS A 94 15.44 18.09 -9.58
N VAL A 95 15.30 16.93 -8.92
CA VAL A 95 15.96 15.69 -9.34
C VAL A 95 15.51 15.27 -10.73
N VAL A 96 14.19 15.28 -10.99
CA VAL A 96 13.63 14.86 -12.29
C VAL A 96 13.93 15.87 -13.40
N MET A 97 14.02 17.16 -13.09
CA MET A 97 14.48 18.17 -14.05
C MET A 97 15.85 17.85 -14.64
N ASN A 98 16.75 17.23 -13.86
CA ASN A 98 18.09 16.86 -14.31
C ASN A 98 18.11 15.63 -15.23
N VAL A 99 17.04 14.84 -15.28
CA VAL A 99 16.91 13.68 -16.19
C VAL A 99 16.43 14.14 -17.58
N GLY A 100 15.69 15.26 -17.62
CA GLY A 100 15.22 15.88 -18.86
C GLY A 100 13.74 15.62 -19.17
N PRO A 101 13.14 16.41 -20.06
CA PRO A 101 11.70 16.40 -20.31
C PRO A 101 11.21 15.11 -20.97
N ASN A 102 12.06 14.44 -21.75
CA ASN A 102 11.70 13.25 -22.54
C ASN A 102 12.02 11.92 -21.83
N ALA A 103 12.42 11.96 -20.55
CA ALA A 103 12.73 10.76 -19.79
C ALA A 103 11.50 9.83 -19.68
N SER A 104 11.71 8.54 -19.90
CA SER A 104 10.73 7.49 -19.65
C SER A 104 10.37 7.39 -18.17
N VAL A 105 9.25 6.74 -17.85
CA VAL A 105 8.87 6.52 -16.44
C VAL A 105 9.97 5.74 -15.73
N ARG A 106 10.54 4.74 -16.40
CA ARG A 106 11.62 3.91 -15.87
C ARG A 106 12.87 4.72 -15.52
N GLU A 107 13.31 5.63 -16.39
CA GLU A 107 14.48 6.48 -16.12
C GLU A 107 14.25 7.41 -14.94
N ILE A 108 13.04 7.96 -14.83
CA ILE A 108 12.68 8.82 -13.71
C ILE A 108 12.70 8.02 -12.41
N VAL A 109 12.01 6.87 -12.35
CA VAL A 109 11.98 6.01 -11.16
C VAL A 109 13.38 5.55 -10.78
N ALA A 110 14.21 5.11 -11.73
CA ALA A 110 15.60 4.72 -11.45
C ALA A 110 16.43 5.87 -10.86
N LYS A 111 16.21 7.11 -11.34
CA LYS A 111 16.89 8.28 -10.74
C LYS A 111 16.40 8.55 -9.33
N MET A 112 15.09 8.42 -9.09
CA MET A 112 14.49 8.60 -7.79
C MET A 112 14.98 7.54 -6.79
N ASP A 113 15.06 6.27 -7.20
CA ASP A 113 15.61 5.17 -6.40
C ASP A 113 17.05 5.46 -5.95
N SER A 114 17.88 6.03 -6.84
CA SER A 114 19.27 6.36 -6.51
C SER A 114 19.45 7.43 -5.42
N ILE A 115 18.41 8.23 -5.12
CA ILE A 115 18.47 9.36 -4.20
C ILE A 115 17.58 9.16 -2.97
N PHE A 116 16.40 8.58 -3.16
CA PHE A 116 15.36 8.43 -2.15
C PHE A 116 15.06 6.96 -1.79
N GLY A 117 15.54 6.01 -2.60
CA GLY A 117 15.39 4.59 -2.32
C GLY A 117 16.12 4.16 -1.05
N ALA A 118 15.66 3.07 -0.45
CA ALA A 118 16.29 2.50 0.72
C ALA A 118 17.72 2.03 0.41
N VAL A 119 18.71 2.56 1.14
CA VAL A 119 20.14 2.22 0.99
C VAL A 119 20.53 0.96 1.78
N GLU A 120 19.59 0.33 2.49
CA GLU A 120 19.87 -0.93 3.20
C GLU A 120 20.31 -2.01 2.21
N LYS A 121 21.52 -2.54 2.40
CA LYS A 121 22.08 -3.68 1.62
C LYS A 121 21.33 -4.96 1.96
N GLY A 122 21.12 -5.84 0.97
CA GLY A 122 20.38 -7.11 1.13
C GLY A 122 20.85 -8.01 2.29
N GLU A 123 22.17 -8.13 2.51
CA GLU A 123 22.71 -8.91 3.64
C GLU A 123 22.30 -8.34 5.01
N ASN A 124 22.30 -7.01 5.15
CA ASN A 124 21.86 -6.35 6.38
C ASN A 124 20.34 -6.52 6.57
N LEU A 125 19.59 -6.57 5.48
CA LEU A 125 18.14 -6.71 5.51
C LEU A 125 17.70 -8.13 5.90
N LEU A 126 18.34 -9.18 5.37
CA LEU A 126 18.10 -10.55 5.79
C LEU A 126 18.54 -10.80 7.24
N ALA A 127 19.70 -10.27 7.65
CA ALA A 127 20.12 -10.34 9.04
C ALA A 127 19.10 -9.68 9.98
N LYS A 128 18.56 -8.52 9.58
CA LYS A 128 17.46 -7.83 10.29
C LYS A 128 16.19 -8.67 10.33
N PHE A 129 15.82 -9.32 9.23
CA PHE A 129 14.65 -10.20 9.17
C PHE A 129 14.77 -11.39 10.15
N PHE A 130 15.89 -12.12 10.12
CA PHE A 130 16.08 -13.30 10.97
C PHE A 130 16.30 -12.96 12.46
N SER A 131 16.79 -11.75 12.76
CA SER A 131 16.97 -11.27 14.14
C SER A 131 15.73 -10.53 14.68
N ALA A 132 14.75 -10.18 13.85
CA ALA A 132 13.57 -9.47 14.27
C ALA A 132 12.75 -10.30 15.27
N ARG A 133 12.30 -9.66 16.36
CA ARG A 133 11.40 -10.22 17.37
C ARG A 133 10.33 -9.19 17.72
N GLN A 134 9.18 -9.64 18.21
CA GLN A 134 8.16 -8.79 18.81
C GLN A 134 8.75 -8.08 20.02
N LYS A 135 8.62 -6.75 20.07
CA LYS A 135 9.13 -5.93 21.17
C LYS A 135 8.21 -5.99 22.39
N GLU A 136 8.73 -5.57 23.54
CA GLU A 136 7.92 -5.33 24.72
C GLU A 136 6.89 -4.23 24.44
N GLY A 137 5.63 -4.46 24.82
CA GLY A 137 4.52 -3.54 24.55
C GLY A 137 4.04 -3.46 23.09
N GLU A 138 4.72 -4.11 22.14
CA GLU A 138 4.27 -4.18 20.74
C GLU A 138 3.16 -5.23 20.60
N ASP A 139 2.03 -4.86 20.01
CA ASP A 139 0.94 -5.80 19.70
C ASP A 139 1.28 -6.68 18.47
N VAL A 140 0.55 -7.79 18.29
CA VAL A 140 0.80 -8.76 17.21
C VAL A 140 0.66 -8.12 15.82
N SER A 141 -0.26 -7.18 15.64
CA SER A 141 -0.49 -6.54 14.33
C SER A 141 0.69 -5.64 13.97
N THR A 142 1.13 -4.80 14.90
CA THR A 142 2.31 -3.94 14.73
C THR A 142 3.58 -4.76 14.46
N TRP A 143 3.76 -5.87 15.19
CA TRP A 143 4.84 -6.83 14.94
C TRP A 143 4.78 -7.42 13.53
N SER A 144 3.61 -7.91 13.11
CA SER A 144 3.41 -8.48 11.76
C SER A 144 3.76 -7.48 10.67
N CYS A 145 3.20 -6.27 10.74
CA CYS A 145 3.45 -5.23 9.73
C CYS A 145 4.94 -4.92 9.60
N ARG A 146 5.64 -4.74 10.74
CA ARG A 146 7.08 -4.49 10.73
C ARG A 146 7.88 -5.64 10.13
N LEU A 147 7.46 -6.89 10.35
CA LEU A 147 8.12 -8.06 9.77
C LEU A 147 7.86 -8.17 8.26
N GLU A 148 6.63 -7.93 7.82
CA GLU A 148 6.21 -7.87 6.41
C GLU A 148 6.97 -6.78 5.66
N ASP A 149 7.15 -5.59 6.25
CA ASP A 149 7.91 -4.50 5.65
C ASP A 149 9.38 -4.88 5.38
N ILE A 150 10.00 -5.63 6.29
CA ILE A 150 11.37 -6.11 6.11
C ILE A 150 11.43 -7.14 4.98
N MET A 151 10.50 -8.09 4.94
CA MET A 151 10.43 -9.11 3.88
C MET A 151 10.14 -8.49 2.50
N ASN A 152 9.18 -7.57 2.43
CA ASN A 152 8.80 -6.90 1.19
C ASN A 152 9.98 -6.17 0.56
N LYS A 153 10.80 -5.51 1.38
CA LYS A 153 12.06 -4.89 0.90
C LYS A 153 13.03 -5.93 0.36
N ALA A 154 13.16 -7.10 1.00
CA ALA A 154 14.07 -8.16 0.55
C ALA A 154 13.60 -8.79 -0.76
N VAL A 155 12.29 -8.94 -0.95
CA VAL A 155 11.70 -9.40 -2.20
C VAL A 155 11.91 -8.36 -3.32
N GLN A 156 11.68 -7.07 -3.03
CA GLN A 156 11.87 -5.99 -4.00
C GLN A 156 13.34 -5.83 -4.45
N GLN A 157 14.29 -6.06 -3.55
CA GLN A 157 15.72 -6.06 -3.87
C GLN A 157 16.18 -7.33 -4.59
N GLY A 158 15.33 -8.36 -4.67
CA GLY A 158 15.65 -9.64 -5.30
C GLY A 158 16.45 -10.60 -4.42
N ASP A 159 16.66 -10.27 -3.14
CA ASP A 159 17.36 -11.13 -2.17
C ASP A 159 16.53 -12.37 -1.81
N VAL A 160 15.21 -12.26 -1.87
CA VAL A 160 14.26 -13.35 -1.60
C VAL A 160 13.32 -13.53 -2.79
N PRO A 161 13.22 -14.73 -3.38
CA PRO A 161 12.18 -15.01 -4.35
C PRO A 161 10.79 -14.94 -3.73
N ASP A 162 9.84 -14.27 -4.41
CA ASP A 162 8.45 -14.10 -3.95
C ASP A 162 7.79 -15.40 -3.44
N ARG A 163 7.97 -16.51 -4.19
CA ARG A 163 7.47 -17.85 -3.82
C ARG A 163 7.94 -18.37 -2.45
N ASN A 164 9.05 -17.85 -1.91
CA ASN A 164 9.61 -18.25 -0.62
C ASN A 164 9.17 -17.32 0.52
N ALA A 165 8.72 -16.11 0.21
CA ALA A 165 8.47 -15.04 1.18
C ALA A 165 7.43 -15.45 2.23
N GLU A 166 6.32 -16.07 1.81
CA GLU A 166 5.23 -16.48 2.71
C GLU A 166 5.69 -17.50 3.76
N GLY A 167 6.44 -18.53 3.34
CA GLY A 167 6.95 -19.56 4.25
C GLY A 167 7.96 -19.00 5.27
N MET A 168 8.80 -18.07 4.82
CA MET A 168 9.74 -17.35 5.67
C MET A 168 9.01 -16.45 6.67
N LEU A 169 8.01 -15.69 6.21
CA LEU A 169 7.16 -14.84 7.04
C LEU A 169 6.46 -15.64 8.13
N ARG A 170 5.81 -16.75 7.78
CA ARG A 170 5.12 -17.60 8.75
C ARG A 170 6.07 -18.10 9.85
N THR A 171 7.24 -18.57 9.44
CA THR A 171 8.24 -19.12 10.36
C THR A 171 8.78 -18.01 11.28
N MET A 172 9.13 -16.86 10.73
CA MET A 172 9.71 -15.76 11.51
C MET A 172 8.68 -15.03 12.37
N PHE A 173 7.46 -14.90 11.88
CA PHE A 173 6.35 -14.33 12.63
C PHE A 173 6.14 -15.10 13.93
N TRP A 174 5.88 -16.41 13.84
CA TRP A 174 5.61 -17.23 15.01
C TRP A 174 6.84 -17.40 15.92
N SER A 175 8.02 -17.66 15.33
CA SER A 175 9.23 -17.86 16.13
C SER A 175 9.65 -16.59 16.86
N GLY A 176 9.31 -15.42 16.32
CA GLY A 176 9.62 -14.11 16.87
C GLY A 176 8.57 -13.51 17.79
N LEU A 177 7.42 -14.16 18.00
CA LEU A 177 6.42 -13.75 19.00
C LEU A 177 7.02 -13.71 20.41
N ARG A 178 6.48 -12.85 21.27
CA ARG A 178 6.78 -12.91 22.71
C ARG A 178 6.35 -14.25 23.29
N ARG A 179 7.03 -14.68 24.35
CA ARG A 179 6.87 -16.00 24.95
C ARG A 179 5.41 -16.26 25.36
N GLU A 180 4.79 -15.29 26.02
CA GLU A 180 3.41 -15.39 26.51
C GLU A 180 2.40 -15.77 25.41
N ILE A 181 2.55 -15.21 24.21
CA ILE A 181 1.68 -15.47 23.06
C ILE A 181 2.15 -16.74 22.32
N LYS A 182 3.47 -16.91 22.18
CA LYS A 182 4.06 -18.05 21.46
C LYS A 182 3.70 -19.40 22.09
N ASP A 183 3.77 -19.47 23.42
CA ASP A 183 3.54 -20.70 24.18
C ASP A 183 2.10 -21.23 23.98
N VAL A 184 1.13 -20.34 23.85
CA VAL A 184 -0.29 -20.70 23.67
C VAL A 184 -0.70 -20.88 22.19
N THR A 185 0.14 -20.42 21.24
CA THR A 185 -0.17 -20.47 19.80
C THR A 185 0.59 -21.54 19.02
N GLY A 186 1.42 -22.38 19.68
CA GLY A 186 2.16 -23.46 19.02
C GLY A 186 1.31 -24.39 18.15
N GLN A 187 0.18 -24.88 18.69
CA GLN A 187 -0.73 -25.72 17.91
C GLN A 187 -1.30 -24.99 16.68
N LYS A 188 -1.55 -23.68 16.77
CA LYS A 188 -2.06 -22.88 15.64
C LYS A 188 -1.00 -22.79 14.55
N TYR A 189 0.27 -22.61 14.90
CA TYR A 189 1.38 -22.62 13.94
C TYR A 189 1.53 -23.96 13.20
N ASP A 190 1.32 -25.09 13.88
CA ASP A 190 1.44 -26.41 13.26
C ASP A 190 0.28 -26.73 12.31
N THR A 191 -0.91 -26.21 12.60
CA THR A 191 -2.16 -26.55 11.90
C THR A 191 -2.54 -25.55 10.81
N VAL A 192 -2.27 -24.26 11.03
CA VAL A 192 -2.62 -23.18 10.11
C VAL A 192 -1.44 -22.87 9.19
N ARG A 193 -1.62 -23.09 7.89
CA ARG A 193 -0.54 -22.95 6.90
C ARG A 193 -0.48 -21.58 6.25
N PRO A 194 -1.59 -20.97 5.81
CA PRO A 194 -1.56 -19.64 5.22
C PRO A 194 -1.12 -18.62 6.26
N PHE A 195 -0.22 -17.72 5.87
CA PHE A 195 0.33 -16.73 6.79
C PHE A 195 -0.75 -15.81 7.38
N ASP A 196 -1.66 -15.31 6.54
CA ASP A 196 -2.74 -14.43 6.96
C ASP A 196 -3.70 -15.08 7.96
N GLU A 197 -4.04 -16.35 7.74
CA GLU A 197 -4.89 -17.11 8.66
C GLU A 197 -4.20 -17.33 10.01
N LEU A 198 -2.89 -17.62 10.00
CA LEU A 198 -2.12 -17.75 11.23
C LEU A 198 -2.10 -16.42 11.99
N ARG A 199 -1.87 -15.30 11.30
CA ARG A 199 -1.89 -13.96 11.89
C ARG A 199 -3.22 -13.67 12.58
N ILE A 200 -4.34 -13.95 11.92
CA ILE A 200 -5.68 -13.78 12.50
C ILE A 200 -5.84 -14.63 13.75
N ALA A 201 -5.46 -15.92 13.68
CA ALA A 201 -5.58 -16.83 14.81
C ALA A 201 -4.73 -16.39 16.02
N VAL A 202 -3.50 -15.92 15.78
CA VAL A 202 -2.62 -15.42 16.84
C VAL A 202 -3.17 -14.11 17.44
N HIS A 203 -3.70 -13.21 16.61
CA HIS A 203 -4.26 -11.95 17.10
C HIS A 203 -5.52 -12.17 17.95
N GLN A 204 -6.35 -13.17 17.62
CA GLN A 204 -7.47 -13.55 18.50
C GLN A 204 -6.98 -14.03 19.87
N VAL A 205 -5.92 -14.83 19.91
CA VAL A 205 -5.33 -15.31 21.17
C VAL A 205 -4.76 -14.17 21.99
N GLU A 206 -4.09 -13.19 21.36
CA GLU A 206 -3.61 -11.99 22.05
C GLU A 206 -4.76 -11.24 22.75
N ARG A 207 -5.88 -11.04 22.04
CA ARG A 207 -7.07 -10.38 22.62
C ARG A 207 -7.67 -11.16 23.79
N ASP A 208 -7.74 -12.49 23.67
CA ASP A 208 -8.25 -13.34 24.76
C ASP A 208 -7.35 -13.28 26.00
N LEU A 209 -6.03 -13.16 25.82
CA LEU A 209 -5.08 -12.98 26.92
C LEU A 209 -5.26 -11.63 27.61
N MET A 210 -5.40 -10.54 26.83
CA MET A 210 -5.66 -9.21 27.38
C MET A 210 -6.94 -9.17 28.23
N GLN A 211 -8.03 -9.81 27.76
CA GLN A 211 -9.28 -9.88 28.52
C GLN A 211 -9.10 -10.64 29.85
N ARG A 212 -8.33 -11.74 29.86
CA ARG A 212 -8.06 -12.49 31.09
C ARG A 212 -7.20 -11.70 32.08
N GLU A 213 -6.25 -10.90 31.61
CA GLU A 213 -5.46 -10.01 32.47
C GLU A 213 -6.32 -8.91 33.11
N GLU A 214 -7.30 -8.38 32.37
CA GLU A 214 -8.28 -7.43 32.90
C GLU A 214 -9.23 -8.06 33.94
N GLU A 215 -9.66 -9.31 33.73
CA GLU A 215 -10.50 -10.05 34.68
C GLU A 215 -9.77 -10.45 35.96
N THR A 216 -8.46 -10.64 35.90
CA THR A 216 -7.63 -11.12 37.03
C THR A 216 -7.01 -10.01 37.86
N THR A 217 -7.12 -8.74 37.46
CA THR A 217 -6.64 -7.60 38.26
C THR A 217 -7.74 -7.08 39.22
N PRO A 218 -7.60 -7.28 40.55
CA PRO A 218 -8.63 -6.87 41.51
C PRO A 218 -8.53 -5.36 41.75
N GLY A 219 -9.35 -4.56 41.04
CA GLY A 219 -9.33 -3.11 41.28
C GLY A 219 -10.26 -2.19 40.48
N LYS A 220 -11.15 -2.68 39.61
CA LYS A 220 -12.06 -1.80 38.83
C LYS A 220 -13.51 -2.29 38.74
N VAL A 221 -13.96 -3.10 39.68
CA VAL A 221 -15.40 -3.42 39.87
C VAL A 221 -15.86 -2.85 41.21
N ALA A 222 -15.81 -1.53 41.35
CA ALA A 222 -16.60 -0.81 42.33
C ALA A 222 -17.59 0.08 41.57
N ASP A 223 -18.86 -0.04 41.95
CA ASP A 223 -20.03 0.66 41.42
C ASP A 223 -20.51 0.28 40.02
N LYS A 224 -21.33 -0.77 39.93
CA LYS A 224 -22.80 -0.63 39.70
C LYS A 224 -23.52 -1.92 40.13
N VAL A 225 -23.88 -2.04 41.41
CA VAL A 225 -25.02 -2.87 41.81
C VAL A 225 -26.14 -1.93 42.26
N LYS A 226 -27.23 -1.88 41.48
CA LYS A 226 -28.54 -1.46 41.99
C LYS A 226 -29.45 -2.69 42.05
N PRO A 227 -30.29 -2.78 43.09
CA PRO A 227 -30.91 -4.03 43.50
C PRO A 227 -32.05 -4.44 42.56
N VAL A 228 -32.20 -5.75 42.42
CA VAL A 228 -33.32 -6.43 41.77
C VAL A 228 -34.61 -6.16 42.55
N VAL A 229 -35.65 -5.67 41.86
CA VAL A 229 -37.04 -5.78 42.32
C VAL A 229 -37.77 -6.67 41.32
N HIS A 230 -38.41 -7.71 41.84
CA HIS A 230 -39.12 -8.75 41.10
C HIS A 230 -40.53 -8.30 40.65
N MET A 231 -40.95 -8.92 39.54
CA MET A 231 -42.31 -9.26 39.08
C MET A 231 -42.95 -8.44 37.93
N ALA A 232 -43.14 -9.14 36.80
CA ALA A 232 -44.44 -9.48 36.17
C ALA A 232 -44.45 -9.29 34.62
N ALA A 233 -44.53 -10.45 33.95
CA ALA A 233 -45.14 -10.84 32.67
C ALA A 233 -45.50 -9.84 31.55
N ALA A 234 -45.17 -10.31 30.33
CA ALA A 234 -45.75 -10.07 28.99
C ALA A 234 -45.46 -8.67 28.39
N GLU A 235 -45.20 -8.43 27.11
CA GLU A 235 -45.52 -9.08 25.82
C GLU A 235 -44.37 -8.87 24.81
N ARG A 236 -44.47 -9.56 23.67
CA ARG A 236 -43.61 -9.45 22.49
C ARG A 236 -43.69 -8.04 21.89
N ASP A 237 -42.57 -7.49 21.44
CA ASP A 237 -42.53 -6.75 20.16
C ASP A 237 -41.10 -6.68 19.59
N GLU A 238 -41.04 -6.69 18.27
CA GLU A 238 -39.86 -6.82 17.42
C GLU A 238 -38.95 -5.57 17.42
N GLY A 239 -37.65 -5.77 17.19
CA GLY A 239 -36.75 -4.66 16.85
C GLY A 239 -35.27 -4.94 17.05
N THR A 240 -34.67 -5.82 16.23
CA THR A 240 -33.21 -6.03 16.22
C THR A 240 -32.57 -5.31 15.03
N TYR A 241 -31.55 -4.52 15.37
CA TYR A 241 -30.67 -3.66 14.57
C TYR A 241 -29.90 -4.36 13.42
N PRO A 242 -29.37 -3.58 12.45
CA PRO A 242 -29.14 -4.03 11.07
C PRO A 242 -27.88 -4.86 10.82
N ALA A 243 -27.98 -5.66 9.77
CA ALA A 243 -26.99 -6.59 9.25
C ALA A 243 -25.68 -5.93 8.81
N ILE A 244 -24.56 -6.52 9.22
CA ILE A 244 -23.28 -6.39 8.52
C ILE A 244 -23.25 -7.42 7.38
N ASP A 245 -23.03 -6.91 6.17
CA ASP A 245 -23.03 -7.61 4.88
C ASP A 245 -21.91 -8.68 4.84
N ASN A 246 -22.31 -9.94 4.99
CA ASN A 246 -21.48 -11.11 4.75
C ASN A 246 -21.24 -11.27 3.25
N ARG A 247 -20.16 -10.66 2.76
CA ARG A 247 -19.71 -10.81 1.37
C ARG A 247 -18.30 -11.38 1.25
N TYR A 248 -18.06 -12.54 1.85
CA TYR A 248 -17.07 -13.50 1.33
C TYR A 248 -17.70 -14.90 1.34
N GLY A 249 -18.06 -15.34 0.14
CA GLY A 249 -18.84 -16.55 -0.11
C GLY A 249 -18.08 -17.84 0.13
N ARG A 250 -18.77 -18.76 0.80
CA ARG A 250 -18.96 -20.18 0.42
C ARG A 250 -17.90 -20.74 -0.54
N TYR A 251 -16.96 -21.50 0.00
CA TYR A 251 -16.41 -22.66 -0.69
C TYR A 251 -16.97 -23.92 -0.06
N GLU A 252 -17.53 -24.75 -0.92
CA GLU A 252 -18.32 -25.91 -0.64
C GLU A 252 -17.53 -26.97 0.15
N GLU A 253 -18.20 -27.54 1.14
CA GLU A 253 -17.78 -28.78 1.79
C GLU A 253 -17.64 -29.87 0.73
N ASN A 254 -16.50 -30.57 0.72
CA ASN A 254 -16.43 -31.91 0.15
C ASN A 254 -15.65 -32.85 1.09
N PRO A 255 -16.10 -34.11 1.21
CA PRO A 255 -15.91 -34.91 2.41
C PRO A 255 -14.65 -35.78 2.37
N THR A 256 -14.14 -36.08 3.56
CA THR A 256 -13.37 -37.28 3.93
C THR A 256 -12.37 -37.85 2.91
N LYS A 257 -11.08 -37.66 3.19
CA LYS A 257 -10.08 -38.71 2.93
C LYS A 257 -9.40 -39.11 4.23
N VAL A 258 -9.81 -40.28 4.71
CA VAL A 258 -9.07 -41.12 5.65
C VAL A 258 -7.73 -41.45 5.00
N TYR A 259 -6.61 -41.05 5.61
CA TYR A 259 -5.33 -41.69 5.33
C TYR A 259 -4.76 -42.34 6.58
N SER A 260 -4.63 -43.65 6.43
CA SER A 260 -4.11 -44.64 7.34
C SER A 260 -2.63 -44.40 7.66
N LYS A 261 -2.31 -44.78 8.89
CA LYS A 261 -1.01 -44.85 9.56
C LYS A 261 -0.15 -45.97 8.97
N ALA A 262 1.02 -45.65 8.42
CA ALA A 262 2.17 -46.55 8.12
C ALA A 262 3.23 -45.70 7.40
N GLU A 263 4.54 -45.74 7.62
CA GLU A 263 5.44 -46.55 8.43
C GLU A 263 6.74 -45.74 8.58
N TRP A 264 7.39 -45.85 9.73
CA TRP A 264 8.72 -45.36 9.99
C TRP A 264 9.75 -46.39 9.55
N ARG A 265 10.63 -46.07 8.59
CA ARG A 265 12.04 -46.53 8.53
C ARG A 265 12.87 -45.55 7.73
#